data_AF-A0A2P4Y382-F1
#
_entry.id   AF-A0A2P4Y382-F1
#
_cell.length_a   1.000
_cell.length_b   1.000
_cell.length_c   1.000
_cell.angle_alpha   90.00
_cell.angle_beta   90.00
_cell.angle_gamma   90.00
#
_symmetry.space_group_name_H-M   'P 1'
#
loop_
_entity.id
_entity.type
_entity.pdbx_description
1 polymer ?
#
loop_
_entity_poly.entity_id
_entity_poly.type
_entity_poly.pdbx_seq_one_letter_code
_entity_poly.pdbx_strand_id
1 'polypeptide(L)'
;MSVHSQVRNLITDMVLATDNSVHSAYLGKLENLVLRATEEGWKVDPDDDRLVLQMALHAADVSNPTKSLRTYLIWAERIKQEFYQQGDKERELMLPVSVGYDREQPIPLEKMQAGFIIGIVRPLFLSLSLLPTARLGHCMAQLDANLTHWQNEINRNQSPSPPKSAASANEAASVIAVEST
;
A
#
# COMPACT_ATOMS: atom_id res chain seq x y z
N MET A 1 38.32 -11.86 4.48
CA MET A 1 37.12 -12.58 4.00
C MET A 1 37.21 -12.76 2.49
N SER A 2 36.82 -13.91 1.94
CA SER A 2 36.75 -14.08 0.47
C SER A 2 35.65 -13.20 -0.12
N VAL A 3 35.79 -12.81 -1.40
CA VAL A 3 34.75 -12.04 -2.11
C VAL A 3 33.39 -12.77 -2.06
N HIS A 4 33.40 -14.10 -2.24
CA HIS A 4 32.21 -14.94 -2.09
C HIS A 4 31.54 -14.75 -0.72
N SER A 5 32.31 -14.78 0.37
CA SER A 5 31.79 -14.59 1.72
C SER A 5 31.19 -13.18 1.90
N GLN A 6 31.80 -12.16 1.33
CA GLN A 6 31.32 -10.78 1.42
C GLN A 6 29.98 -10.61 0.69
N VAL A 7 29.87 -11.14 -0.53
CA VAL A 7 28.63 -11.09 -1.33
C VAL A 7 27.51 -11.87 -0.64
N ARG A 8 27.80 -13.08 -0.14
CA ARG A 8 26.81 -13.89 0.58
C ARG A 8 26.25 -13.15 1.80
N ASN A 9 27.12 -12.54 2.61
CA ASN A 9 26.71 -11.81 3.80
C ASN A 9 25.83 -10.62 3.42
N LEU A 10 26.24 -9.84 2.42
CA LEU A 10 25.44 -8.71 1.92
C LEU A 10 24.05 -9.16 1.44
N ILE A 11 23.95 -10.23 0.66
CA ILE A 11 22.65 -10.75 0.20
C ILE A 11 21.80 -11.19 1.38
N THR A 12 22.40 -11.86 2.37
CA THR A 12 21.69 -12.30 3.57
C THR A 12 21.12 -11.10 4.32
N ASP A 13 21.93 -10.06 4.53
CA ASP A 13 21.52 -8.84 5.21
C ASP A 13 20.42 -8.10 4.44
N MET A 14 20.47 -8.10 3.09
CA MET A 14 19.45 -7.50 2.23
C MET A 14 18.12 -8.25 2.31
N VAL A 15 18.13 -9.59 2.24
CA VAL A 15 16.90 -10.39 2.34
C VAL A 15 16.27 -10.27 3.73
N LEU A 16 17.07 -10.25 4.80
CA LEU A 16 16.53 -10.07 6.15
C LEU A 16 15.90 -8.68 6.35
N ALA A 17 16.35 -7.66 5.62
CA ALA A 17 15.81 -6.32 5.70
C ALA A 17 14.47 -6.12 4.97
N THR A 18 13.98 -7.12 4.21
CA THR A 18 12.64 -7.04 3.58
C THR A 18 11.51 -7.36 4.56
N ASP A 19 11.82 -7.82 5.77
CA ASP A 19 10.81 -8.05 6.80
C ASP A 19 10.21 -6.72 7.27
N ASN A 20 8.88 -6.59 7.16
CA ASN A 20 8.16 -5.42 7.63
C ASN A 20 8.25 -5.20 9.14
N SER A 21 8.59 -6.22 9.94
CA SER A 21 8.80 -6.08 11.39
C SER A 21 9.96 -5.15 11.74
N VAL A 22 10.97 -5.04 10.86
CA VAL A 22 12.14 -4.17 11.04
C VAL A 22 12.06 -2.86 10.25
N HIS A 23 11.04 -2.70 9.40
CA HIS A 23 10.88 -1.56 8.49
C HIS A 23 11.10 -0.20 9.17
N SER A 24 10.39 0.08 10.26
CA SER A 24 10.47 1.38 10.94
C SER A 24 11.87 1.65 11.50
N ALA A 25 12.56 0.63 12.01
CA ALA A 25 13.90 0.78 12.55
C ALA A 25 14.92 1.11 11.46
N TYR A 26 14.82 0.46 10.30
CA TYR A 26 15.71 0.74 9.18
C TYR A 26 15.37 2.05 8.46
N LEU A 27 14.09 2.40 8.35
CA LEU A 27 13.67 3.70 7.81
C LEU A 27 14.24 4.85 8.64
N GLY A 28 14.19 4.76 9.97
CA GLY A 28 14.79 5.78 10.84
C GLY A 28 16.32 5.88 10.67
N LYS A 29 17.02 4.78 10.43
CA LYS A 29 18.46 4.82 10.09
C LYS A 29 18.70 5.53 8.76
N LEU A 30 17.88 5.24 7.75
CA LEU A 30 17.98 5.87 6.43
C LEU A 30 17.70 7.38 6.51
N GLU A 31 16.67 7.80 7.26
CA GLU A 31 16.35 9.21 7.49
C GLU A 31 17.51 9.96 8.16
N ASN A 32 18.14 9.36 9.18
CA ASN A 32 19.33 9.92 9.82
C ASN A 32 20.53 10.02 8.87
N LEU A 33 20.74 9.00 8.04
CA LEU A 33 21.79 9.01 7.00
C LEU A 33 21.56 10.16 6.00
N VAL A 34 20.33 10.32 5.52
CA VAL A 34 19.96 11.40 4.59
C VAL A 34 20.15 12.78 5.22
N LEU A 35 19.75 12.96 6.49
CA LEU A 35 19.93 14.21 7.21
C LEU A 35 21.41 14.58 7.32
N ARG A 36 22.24 13.63 7.80
CA ARG A 36 23.70 13.81 7.88
C ARG A 36 24.31 14.15 6.53
N ALA A 37 23.89 13.44 5.46
CA ALA A 37 24.42 13.69 4.13
C ALA A 37 23.99 15.05 3.54
N THR A 38 22.85 15.59 3.97
CA THR A 38 22.40 16.94 3.58
C THR A 38 23.25 18.02 4.23
N GLU A 39 23.68 17.82 5.47
CA GLU A 39 24.49 18.79 6.23
C GLU A 39 25.99 18.71 5.89
N GLU A 40 26.53 17.51 5.76
CA GLU A 40 27.97 17.27 5.64
C GLU A 40 28.42 16.84 4.24
N GLY A 41 27.47 16.63 3.33
CA GLY A 41 27.70 15.96 2.05
C GLY A 41 27.69 14.43 2.17
N TRP A 42 27.46 13.76 1.05
CA TRP A 42 27.40 12.29 0.98
C TRP A 42 28.80 11.69 1.11
N LYS A 43 29.18 11.30 2.35
CA LYS A 43 30.42 10.59 2.67
C LYS A 43 30.08 9.13 2.94
N VAL A 44 30.35 8.29 1.96
CA VAL A 44 29.98 6.87 2.00
C VAL A 44 30.96 6.09 2.85
N ASP A 45 30.47 5.46 3.91
CA ASP A 45 31.12 4.31 4.51
C ASP A 45 30.43 2.99 4.08
N PRO A 46 31.09 1.83 4.23
CA PRO A 46 30.54 0.56 3.77
C PRO A 46 29.22 0.14 4.45
N ASP A 47 28.94 0.63 5.65
CA ASP A 47 27.71 0.29 6.38
C ASP A 47 26.53 1.16 5.91
N ASP A 48 26.79 2.42 5.57
CA ASP A 48 25.82 3.30 4.91
C ASP A 48 25.41 2.76 3.53
N ASP A 49 26.37 2.27 2.73
CA ASP A 49 26.08 1.61 1.45
C ASP A 49 25.23 0.35 1.64
N ARG A 50 25.55 -0.47 2.65
CA ARG A 50 24.75 -1.67 2.96
C ARG A 50 23.32 -1.29 3.32
N LEU A 51 23.13 -0.27 4.16
CA LEU A 51 21.82 0.23 4.56
C LEU A 51 21.01 0.71 3.35
N VAL A 52 21.63 1.48 2.45
CA VAL A 52 20.96 1.94 1.22
C VAL A 52 20.53 0.77 0.36
N LEU A 53 21.38 -0.25 0.17
CA LEU A 53 21.02 -1.45 -0.59
C LEU A 53 19.88 -2.24 0.05
N GLN A 54 19.90 -2.41 1.37
CA GLN A 54 18.82 -3.04 2.13
C GLN A 54 17.49 -2.32 1.90
N MET A 55 17.47 -1.00 2.05
CA MET A 55 16.25 -0.21 1.88
C MET A 55 15.82 -0.09 0.42
N ALA A 56 16.75 -0.11 -0.53
CA ALA A 56 16.43 -0.14 -1.96
C ALA A 56 15.77 -1.48 -2.36
N LEU A 57 16.26 -2.61 -1.84
CA LEU A 57 15.62 -3.91 -2.06
C LEU A 57 14.23 -3.94 -1.43
N HIS A 58 14.09 -3.46 -0.19
CA HIS A 58 12.79 -3.37 0.47
C HIS A 58 11.81 -2.49 -0.32
N ALA A 59 12.26 -1.32 -0.80
CA ALA A 59 11.45 -0.45 -1.63
C ALA A 59 11.03 -1.11 -2.95
N ALA A 60 11.88 -1.97 -3.53
CA ALA A 60 11.53 -2.75 -4.71
C ALA A 60 10.42 -3.77 -4.39
N ASP A 61 10.51 -4.46 -3.25
CA ASP A 61 9.52 -5.41 -2.76
C ASP A 61 8.14 -4.76 -2.56
N VAL A 62 8.10 -3.59 -1.94
CA VAL A 62 6.85 -2.84 -1.71
C VAL A 62 6.48 -1.85 -2.82
N SER A 63 7.08 -1.96 -4.02
CA SER A 63 6.98 -0.95 -5.09
C SER A 63 5.64 -0.91 -5.84
N ASN A 64 4.70 -1.81 -5.57
CA ASN A 64 3.44 -1.90 -6.31
C ASN A 64 2.68 -0.57 -6.43
N PRO A 65 2.57 0.26 -5.36
CA PRO A 65 1.87 1.52 -5.44
C PRO A 65 2.56 2.60 -6.28
N THR A 66 3.81 2.40 -6.71
CA THR A 66 4.54 3.32 -7.62
C THR A 66 4.37 2.96 -9.09
N LYS A 67 3.63 1.90 -9.41
CA LYS A 67 3.33 1.48 -10.78
C LYS A 67 2.05 2.15 -11.30
N SER A 68 1.83 2.08 -12.61
CA SER A 68 0.58 2.56 -13.21
C SER A 68 -0.64 1.98 -12.50
N LEU A 69 -1.71 2.76 -12.36
CA LEU A 69 -2.90 2.33 -11.62
C LEU A 69 -3.41 0.95 -12.05
N ARG A 70 -3.45 0.67 -13.37
CA ARG A 70 -3.83 -0.64 -13.90
C ARG A 70 -2.99 -1.78 -13.32
N THR A 71 -1.68 -1.60 -13.23
CA THR A 71 -0.76 -2.61 -12.68
C THR A 71 -0.97 -2.74 -11.18
N TYR A 72 -1.09 -1.61 -10.49
CA TYR A 72 -1.27 -1.59 -9.04
C TYR A 72 -2.56 -2.29 -8.61
N LEU A 73 -3.68 -2.07 -9.30
CA LEU A 73 -4.97 -2.72 -9.00
C LEU A 73 -4.89 -4.25 -9.07
N ILE A 74 -4.11 -4.80 -10.02
CA ILE A 74 -3.90 -6.26 -10.12
C ILE A 74 -3.19 -6.78 -8.86
N TRP A 75 -2.14 -6.09 -8.41
CA TRP A 75 -1.38 -6.50 -7.23
C TRP A 75 -2.16 -6.29 -5.94
N ALA A 76 -2.93 -5.20 -5.83
CA ALA A 76 -3.81 -4.93 -4.69
C ALA A 76 -4.87 -6.04 -4.53
N GLU A 77 -5.43 -6.52 -5.64
CA GLU A 77 -6.37 -7.66 -5.60
C GLU A 77 -5.66 -8.96 -5.21
N ARG A 78 -4.49 -9.24 -5.77
CA ARG A 78 -3.73 -10.47 -5.47
C ARG A 78 -3.38 -10.58 -3.99
N ILE A 79 -2.84 -9.52 -3.39
CA ILE A 79 -2.47 -9.55 -1.96
C ILE A 79 -3.70 -9.70 -1.06
N LYS A 80 -4.82 -9.07 -1.42
CA LYS A 80 -6.09 -9.24 -0.69
C LYS A 80 -6.55 -10.70 -0.73
N GLN A 81 -6.49 -11.34 -1.91
CA GLN A 81 -6.87 -12.75 -2.04
C GLN A 81 -5.94 -13.68 -1.26
N GLU A 82 -4.64 -13.39 -1.23
CA GLU A 82 -3.67 -14.15 -0.42
C GLU A 82 -3.96 -14.03 1.07
N PHE A 83 -4.22 -12.81 1.56
CA PHE A 83 -4.63 -12.57 2.96
C PHE A 83 -5.90 -13.33 3.32
N TYR A 84 -6.91 -13.32 2.44
CA TYR A 84 -8.13 -14.08 2.68
C TYR A 84 -7.92 -15.59 2.68
N GLN A 85 -7.05 -16.12 1.83
CA GLN A 85 -6.70 -17.54 1.85
C GLN A 85 -6.01 -17.94 3.15
N GLN A 86 -5.13 -17.08 3.68
CA GLN A 86 -4.54 -17.31 5.00
C GLN A 86 -5.59 -17.24 6.10
N GLY A 87 -6.50 -16.26 6.09
CA GLY A 87 -7.55 -16.12 7.09
C GLY A 87 -8.51 -17.31 7.11
N ASP A 88 -8.86 -17.86 5.95
CA ASP A 88 -9.63 -19.11 5.87
C ASP A 88 -8.86 -20.26 6.52
N LYS A 89 -7.55 -20.34 6.28
CA LYS A 89 -6.72 -21.41 6.85
C LYS A 89 -6.59 -21.30 8.37
N GLU A 90 -6.43 -20.08 8.89
CA GLU A 90 -6.42 -19.79 10.33
C GLU A 90 -7.75 -20.25 10.96
N ARG A 91 -8.88 -19.95 10.32
CA ARG A 91 -10.22 -20.37 10.77
C ARG A 91 -10.39 -21.89 10.79
N GLU A 92 -9.97 -22.59 9.73
CA GLU A 92 -9.99 -24.06 9.66
C GLU A 92 -9.19 -24.70 10.80
N LEU A 93 -8.06 -24.08 11.17
CA LEU A 93 -7.19 -24.55 12.24
C LEU A 93 -7.65 -24.09 13.64
N MET A 94 -8.80 -23.41 13.74
CA MET A 94 -9.32 -22.82 14.99
C MET A 94 -8.33 -21.83 15.64
N LEU A 95 -7.53 -21.13 14.83
CA LEU A 95 -6.65 -20.04 15.25
C LEU A 95 -7.40 -18.70 15.20
N PRO A 96 -6.98 -17.70 15.99
CA PRO A 96 -7.42 -16.32 15.78
C PRO A 96 -7.08 -15.86 14.36
N VAL A 97 -8.07 -15.37 13.61
CA VAL A 97 -7.86 -14.85 12.26
C VAL A 97 -7.11 -13.52 12.33
N SER A 98 -6.08 -13.38 11.50
CA SER A 98 -5.23 -12.20 11.40
C SER A 98 -6.03 -10.96 10.98
N VAL A 99 -5.63 -9.80 11.51
CA VAL A 99 -6.34 -8.53 11.24
C VAL A 99 -6.30 -8.21 9.75
N GLY A 100 -7.47 -7.99 9.15
CA GLY A 100 -7.63 -7.70 7.72
C GLY A 100 -7.65 -8.92 6.81
N TYR A 101 -7.50 -10.13 7.36
CA TYR A 101 -7.47 -11.38 6.60
C TYR A 101 -8.83 -12.09 6.61
N ASP A 102 -9.78 -11.59 7.39
CA ASP A 102 -11.14 -12.12 7.42
C ASP A 102 -11.98 -11.58 6.24
N ARG A 103 -12.34 -12.47 5.31
CA ARG A 103 -13.26 -12.13 4.20
C ARG A 103 -14.72 -11.98 4.64
N GLU A 104 -15.10 -12.53 5.79
CA GLU A 104 -16.44 -12.35 6.38
C GLU A 104 -16.57 -11.00 7.08
N GLN A 105 -15.45 -10.40 7.49
CA GLN A 105 -15.36 -9.06 8.09
C GLN A 105 -14.30 -8.21 7.39
N PRO A 106 -14.50 -7.87 6.10
CA PRO A 106 -13.45 -7.29 5.28
C PRO A 106 -13.13 -5.85 5.68
N ILE A 107 -11.85 -5.52 5.72
CA ILE A 107 -11.40 -4.13 5.64
C ILE A 107 -11.56 -3.68 4.17
N PRO A 108 -12.24 -2.55 3.88
CA PRO A 108 -12.38 -2.06 2.52
C PRO A 108 -11.01 -1.89 1.84
N LEU A 109 -10.88 -2.39 0.62
CA LEU A 109 -9.60 -2.44 -0.10
C LEU A 109 -8.98 -1.05 -0.23
N GLU A 110 -9.80 -0.04 -0.52
CA GLU A 110 -9.37 1.35 -0.64
C GLU A 110 -8.78 1.91 0.66
N LYS A 111 -9.31 1.52 1.83
CA LYS A 111 -8.76 1.91 3.13
C LYS A 111 -7.45 1.19 3.40
N MET A 112 -7.39 -0.12 3.10
CA MET A 112 -6.18 -0.92 3.26
C MET A 112 -5.03 -0.37 2.39
N GLN A 113 -5.29 -0.11 1.11
CA GLN A 113 -4.27 0.37 0.18
C GLN A 113 -3.86 1.83 0.45
N ALA A 114 -4.79 2.71 0.84
CA ALA A 114 -4.43 4.07 1.27
C ALA A 114 -3.56 4.05 2.54
N GLY A 115 -3.92 3.23 3.53
CA GLY A 115 -3.14 3.04 4.75
C GLY A 115 -1.73 2.51 4.45
N PHE A 116 -1.62 1.52 3.56
CA PHE A 116 -0.32 0.96 3.15
C PHE A 116 0.58 2.01 2.47
N ILE A 117 0.04 2.83 1.58
CA ILE A 117 0.80 3.92 0.95
C ILE A 117 1.27 4.93 1.99
N ILE A 118 0.37 5.40 2.86
CA ILE A 118 0.67 6.44 3.84
C ILE A 118 1.67 5.95 4.88
N GLY A 119 1.48 4.74 5.39
CA GLY A 119 2.24 4.21 6.52
C GLY A 119 3.58 3.58 6.16
N ILE A 120 3.71 2.99 4.96
CA ILE A 120 4.89 2.18 4.59
C ILE A 120 5.59 2.75 3.36
N VAL A 121 4.87 2.83 2.24
CA VAL A 121 5.52 3.03 0.93
C VAL A 121 5.99 4.47 0.75
N ARG A 122 5.15 5.46 1.07
CA ARG A 122 5.47 6.88 0.84
C ARG A 122 6.62 7.38 1.69
N PRO A 123 6.70 7.11 3.01
CA PRO A 123 7.86 7.50 3.82
C PRO A 123 9.17 6.90 3.28
N LEU A 124 9.16 5.62 2.91
CA LEU A 124 10.33 4.94 2.36
C LEU A 124 10.81 5.56 1.03
N PHE A 125 9.91 5.71 0.06
CA PHE A 125 10.27 6.29 -1.23
C PHE A 125 10.70 7.76 -1.11
N LEU A 126 10.10 8.52 -0.18
CA LEU A 126 10.53 9.89 0.11
C LEU A 126 11.98 9.92 0.61
N SER A 127 12.32 9.13 1.64
CA SER A 127 13.67 9.10 2.19
C SER A 127 14.71 8.66 1.16
N LEU A 128 14.39 7.64 0.35
CA LEU A 128 15.27 7.24 -0.76
C LEU A 128 15.41 8.31 -1.85
N SER A 129 14.36 9.11 -2.10
CA SER A 129 14.39 10.17 -3.14
C SER A 129 15.32 11.33 -2.79
N LEU A 130 15.67 11.49 -1.52
CA LEU A 130 16.60 12.50 -1.03
C LEU A 130 18.08 12.10 -1.19
N LEU A 131 18.34 10.85 -1.58
CA LEU A 131 19.70 10.41 -1.91
C LEU A 131 20.19 11.13 -3.19
N PRO A 132 21.45 11.62 -3.24
CA PRO A 132 21.92 12.47 -4.33
C PRO A 132 21.81 11.87 -5.74
N THR A 133 21.89 10.54 -5.87
CA THR A 133 21.86 9.82 -7.15
C THR A 133 20.50 9.21 -7.47
N ALA A 134 19.55 9.24 -6.53
CA ALA A 134 18.24 8.62 -6.71
C ALA A 134 17.36 9.44 -7.66
N ARG A 135 16.81 8.78 -8.68
CA ARG A 135 15.88 9.38 -9.65
C ARG A 135 14.49 8.79 -9.49
N LEU A 136 13.84 9.12 -8.37
CA LEU A 136 12.54 8.56 -7.99
C LEU A 136 11.34 9.48 -8.27
N GLY A 137 11.54 10.62 -8.94
CA GLY A 137 10.47 11.60 -9.18
C GLY A 137 9.23 11.02 -9.88
N HIS A 138 9.42 10.12 -10.86
CA HIS A 138 8.29 9.43 -11.50
C HIS A 138 7.56 8.48 -10.55
N CYS A 139 8.31 7.74 -9.72
CA CYS A 139 7.73 6.83 -8.73
C CYS A 139 6.91 7.60 -7.68
N MET A 140 7.43 8.74 -7.20
CA MET A 140 6.74 9.61 -6.24
C MET A 140 5.46 10.19 -6.82
N ALA A 141 5.50 10.70 -8.05
CA ALA A 141 4.30 11.24 -8.72
C ALA A 141 3.23 10.16 -8.92
N GLN A 142 3.62 8.95 -9.33
CA GLN A 142 2.69 7.84 -9.51
C GLN A 142 2.10 7.37 -8.18
N LEU A 143 2.91 7.36 -7.11
CA LEU A 143 2.48 7.02 -5.76
C LEU A 143 1.42 8.00 -5.24
N ASP A 144 1.66 9.31 -5.38
CA ASP A 144 0.71 10.35 -4.97
C ASP A 144 -0.60 10.28 -5.79
N ALA A 145 -0.51 10.03 -7.10
CA ALA A 145 -1.67 9.84 -7.97
C ALA A 145 -2.51 8.62 -7.55
N ASN A 146 -1.85 7.50 -7.25
CA ASN A 146 -2.52 6.28 -6.78
C ASN A 146 -3.12 6.46 -5.38
N LEU A 147 -2.49 7.23 -4.49
CA LEU A 147 -3.08 7.59 -3.20
C LEU A 147 -4.35 8.42 -3.37
N THR A 148 -4.33 9.39 -4.28
CA THR A 148 -5.49 10.23 -4.61
C THR A 148 -6.63 9.37 -5.17
N HIS A 149 -6.33 8.38 -6.00
CA HIS A 149 -7.34 7.42 -6.47
C HIS A 149 -8.03 6.72 -5.29
N TRP A 150 -7.29 6.14 -4.35
CA TRP A 150 -7.88 5.43 -3.20
C TRP A 150 -8.65 6.37 -2.27
N GLN A 151 -8.16 7.58 -2.04
CA GLN A 151 -8.90 8.60 -1.26
C GLN A 151 -10.24 8.94 -1.92
N ASN A 152 -10.28 9.04 -3.25
CA ASN A 152 -11.52 9.27 -3.97
C ASN A 152 -12.50 8.09 -3.86
N GLU A 153 -12.02 6.84 -3.94
CA GLU A 153 -12.87 5.65 -3.72
C GLU A 153 -13.42 5.61 -2.29
N ILE A 154 -12.60 5.94 -1.29
CA ILE A 154 -13.04 6.07 0.12
C ILE A 154 -14.19 7.09 0.23
N ASN A 155 -14.05 8.26 -0.40
CA ASN A 155 -15.06 9.32 -0.35
C ASN A 155 -16.36 8.92 -1.07
N ARG A 156 -16.26 8.24 -2.21
CA ARG A 156 -17.43 7.73 -2.95
C ARG A 156 -18.20 6.70 -2.13
N ASN A 157 -17.49 5.78 -1.47
CA ASN A 157 -18.11 4.72 -0.68
C ASN A 157 -18.64 5.20 0.69
N GLN A 158 -18.25 6.40 1.13
CA GLN A 158 -18.78 7.04 2.34
C GLN A 158 -19.97 7.98 2.08
N SER A 159 -20.18 8.40 0.83
CA SER A 159 -21.29 9.29 0.48
C SER A 159 -22.62 8.55 0.59
N PRO A 160 -23.66 9.10 1.25
CA PRO A 160 -24.95 8.45 1.32
C PRO A 160 -25.53 8.29 -0.09
N SER A 161 -25.89 7.07 -0.47
CA SER A 161 -26.59 6.81 -1.73
C SER A 161 -27.84 7.70 -1.81
N PRO A 162 -28.09 8.40 -2.93
CA PRO A 162 -29.30 9.19 -3.08
C PRO A 162 -30.53 8.30 -2.86
N PRO A 163 -31.60 8.80 -2.22
CA PRO A 163 -32.80 8.00 -2.01
C PRO A 163 -33.28 7.48 -3.37
N LYS A 164 -33.47 6.16 -3.47
CA LYS A 164 -34.11 5.54 -4.64
C LYS A 164 -35.40 6.31 -4.90
N SER A 165 -35.53 6.92 -6.08
CA SER A 165 -36.75 7.66 -6.43
C SER A 165 -37.95 6.74 -6.25
N ALA A 166 -38.97 7.26 -5.56
CA ALA A 166 -40.28 6.60 -5.45
C ALA A 166 -40.97 6.67 -6.83
N ALA A 167 -40.54 5.83 -7.76
CA ALA A 167 -41.24 5.56 -9.00
C ALA A 167 -42.18 4.36 -8.79
N SER A 168 -43.29 4.57 -8.07
CA SER A 168 -44.55 3.82 -8.25
C SER A 168 -45.64 4.31 -7.28
N ALA A 169 -46.28 5.44 -7.56
CA ALA A 169 -47.56 5.78 -6.94
C ALA A 169 -48.30 6.85 -7.77
N ASN A 170 -48.46 6.63 -9.08
CA ASN A 170 -49.42 7.43 -9.84
C ASN A 170 -49.92 6.71 -11.09
N GLU A 171 -50.59 5.56 -10.90
CA GLU A 171 -51.33 4.92 -12.00
C GLU A 171 -52.58 4.15 -11.54
N ALA A 172 -53.17 4.55 -10.41
CA ALA A 172 -54.42 3.96 -9.90
C ALA A 172 -55.57 4.97 -9.68
N ALA A 173 -55.41 6.23 -10.09
CA ALA A 173 -56.40 7.29 -9.86
C ALA A 173 -57.21 7.72 -11.09
N SER A 174 -56.96 7.16 -12.29
CA SER A 174 -57.63 7.57 -13.52
C SER A 174 -58.70 6.60 -14.05
N VAL A 175 -58.94 5.46 -13.40
CA VAL A 175 -59.91 4.44 -13.90
C VAL A 175 -61.29 4.50 -13.21
N ILE A 176 -61.47 5.29 -12.15
CA ILE A 176 -62.75 5.31 -11.40
C ILE A 176 -63.76 6.37 -11.92
N ALA A 177 -63.39 7.21 -12.89
CA ALA A 177 -64.24 8.34 -13.31
C ALA A 177 -65.10 8.11 -14.58
N VAL A 178 -65.41 6.86 -14.97
CA VAL A 178 -66.22 6.59 -16.18
C VAL A 178 -67.48 5.75 -15.93
N GLU A 179 -67.79 5.32 -14.71
CA GLU A 179 -69.06 4.63 -14.42
C GLU A 179 -69.81 5.30 -13.27
N SER A 180 -70.60 6.33 -13.59
CA SER A 180 -71.93 6.61 -13.01
C SER A 180 -72.49 7.92 -13.58
N THR A 181 -73.57 7.78 -14.37
CA THR A 181 -74.67 8.75 -14.62
C THR A 181 -74.35 10.15 -15.16
#